data_AF-A0A953QDN0-F1
#
_entry.id   AF-A0A953QDN0-F1
#
_cell.length_a   1.000
_cell.length_b   1.000
_cell.length_c   1.000
_cell.angle_alpha   90.00
_cell.angle_beta   90.00
_cell.angle_gamma   90.00
#
_symmetry.space_group_name_H-M   'P 1'
#
loop_
_entity.id
_entity.type
_entity.pdbx_description
1 polymer ?
#
loop_
_entity_poly.entity_id
_entity_poly.type
_entity_poly.pdbx_seq_one_letter_code
_entity_poly.pdbx_strand_id
1 'polypeptide(L)'
;MPLSGPDWVSQFPTSKSADDLAEPFRSRAKKFLAALQAAGAKIEIGDTLRSPERAYLMHYAFRIARKGMDPATVPAMAGVDIEWTHPESAESVDAAEAMLASYEIVHEPALDTRHTEGLAIDMTIAWLGELRIARADGSI
;
A
#
# COMPACT_ATOMS: atom_id res chain seq x y z
N MET A 1 23.07 -10.80 5.39
CA MET A 1 21.84 -9.99 5.44
C MET A 1 20.66 -10.95 5.47
N PRO A 2 19.55 -10.64 6.17
CA PRO A 2 18.36 -11.49 6.16
C PRO A 2 17.80 -11.66 4.74
N LEU A 3 17.52 -12.91 4.35
CA LEU A 3 16.96 -13.25 3.05
C LEU A 3 15.56 -12.63 2.86
N SER A 4 15.21 -12.34 1.61
CA SER A 4 13.88 -11.86 1.24
C SER A 4 12.82 -12.92 1.54
N GLY A 5 11.59 -12.47 1.85
CA GLY A 5 10.47 -13.35 2.15
C GLY A 5 9.38 -12.68 2.99
N PRO A 6 8.34 -13.44 3.41
CA PRO A 6 7.17 -12.93 4.13
C PRO A 6 7.48 -12.18 5.43
N ASP A 7 8.55 -12.52 6.13
CA ASP A 7 8.88 -11.90 7.43
C ASP A 7 9.09 -10.38 7.32
N TRP A 8 9.55 -9.89 6.17
CA TRP A 8 9.72 -8.47 5.88
C TRP A 8 8.40 -7.68 5.83
N VAL A 9 7.29 -8.33 5.50
CA VAL A 9 5.97 -7.68 5.34
C VAL A 9 5.51 -7.02 6.63
N SER A 10 5.82 -7.66 7.77
CA SER A 10 5.42 -7.20 9.10
C SER A 10 6.31 -6.08 9.65
N GLN A 11 7.52 -5.91 9.10
CA GLN A 11 8.48 -4.90 9.58
C GLN A 11 8.09 -3.48 9.20
N PHE A 12 7.38 -3.33 8.08
CA PHE A 12 6.95 -2.04 7.54
C PHE A 12 5.43 -2.04 7.32
N PRO A 13 4.63 -1.96 8.40
CA PRO A 13 3.18 -1.93 8.29
C PRO A 13 2.70 -0.65 7.59
N THR A 14 1.60 -0.78 6.84
CA THR A 14 0.88 0.36 6.26
C THR A 14 0.03 1.05 7.33
N SER A 15 -0.18 2.36 7.23
CA SER A 15 -1.15 3.04 8.09
C SER A 15 -2.58 2.84 7.56
N LYS A 16 -3.55 2.77 8.48
CA LYS A 16 -4.99 2.78 8.20
C LYS A 16 -5.69 4.04 8.73
N SER A 17 -4.93 5.06 9.13
CA SER A 17 -5.47 6.27 9.74
C SER A 17 -5.51 7.44 8.76
N ALA A 18 -6.69 8.07 8.62
CA ALA A 18 -6.81 9.31 7.89
C ALA A 18 -6.00 10.47 8.52
N ASP A 19 -5.54 10.33 9.77
CA ASP A 19 -4.69 11.33 10.44
C ASP A 19 -3.28 11.42 9.85
N ASP A 20 -2.79 10.31 9.28
CA ASP A 20 -1.44 10.18 8.72
C ASP A 20 -1.34 10.71 7.29
N LEU A 21 -2.47 11.13 6.71
CA LEU A 21 -2.49 11.82 5.43
C LEU A 21 -1.83 13.21 5.54
N ALA A 22 -1.25 13.67 4.44
CA ALA A 22 -0.64 14.99 4.35
C ALA A 22 -1.69 16.09 4.09
N GLU A 23 -1.45 17.31 4.58
CA GLU A 23 -2.27 18.47 4.19
C GLU A 23 -1.91 18.96 2.78
N PRO A 24 -2.87 19.53 2.04
CA PRO A 24 -4.28 19.76 2.39
C PRO A 24 -5.20 18.56 2.14
N PHE A 25 -4.66 17.43 1.70
CA PHE A 25 -5.44 16.24 1.33
C PHE A 25 -6.17 15.64 2.53
N ARG A 26 -5.49 15.51 3.68
CA ARG A 26 -6.05 15.02 4.94
C ARG A 26 -7.35 15.71 5.33
N SER A 27 -7.34 17.04 5.43
CA SER A 27 -8.53 17.80 5.84
C SER A 27 -9.69 17.61 4.86
N ARG A 28 -9.40 17.47 3.57
CA ARG A 28 -10.41 17.21 2.53
C ARG A 28 -10.95 15.79 2.60
N ALA A 29 -10.08 14.80 2.75
CA ALA A 29 -10.43 13.39 2.89
C ALA A 29 -11.33 13.19 4.12
N LYS A 30 -10.98 13.76 5.28
CA LYS A 30 -11.81 13.69 6.49
C LYS A 30 -13.20 14.29 6.30
N LYS A 31 -13.33 15.42 5.61
CA LYS A 31 -14.64 16.01 5.28
C LYS A 31 -15.46 15.09 4.37
N PHE A 32 -14.83 14.49 3.37
CA PHE A 32 -15.49 13.53 2.48
C PHE A 32 -15.95 12.27 3.22
N LEU A 33 -15.10 11.69 4.07
CA LEU A 33 -15.44 10.55 4.93
C LEU A 33 -16.62 10.88 5.86
N ALA A 34 -16.62 12.07 6.46
CA ALA A 34 -17.74 12.52 7.30
C ALA A 34 -19.04 12.68 6.51
N ALA A 35 -18.98 13.21 5.29
CA ALA A 35 -20.17 13.33 4.43
C ALA A 35 -20.74 11.97 4.01
N LEU A 36 -19.88 11.01 3.69
CA LEU A 36 -20.26 9.62 3.41
C LEU A 36 -20.95 8.97 4.62
N GLN A 37 -20.35 9.09 5.81
CA GLN A 37 -20.92 8.55 7.04
C GLN A 37 -22.27 9.19 7.39
N ALA A 38 -22.40 10.51 7.23
CA ALA A 38 -23.65 11.23 7.44
C ALA A 38 -24.76 10.77 6.47
N ALA A 39 -24.41 10.36 5.25
CA ALA A 39 -25.32 9.79 4.27
C ALA A 39 -25.69 8.32 4.55
N GLY A 40 -25.14 7.70 5.61
CA GLY A 40 -25.43 6.33 6.01
C GLY A 40 -24.49 5.27 5.43
N ALA A 41 -23.37 5.68 4.79
CA ALA A 41 -22.36 4.72 4.34
C ALA A 41 -21.52 4.19 5.51
N LYS A 42 -21.12 2.92 5.41
CA LYS A 42 -20.08 2.31 6.23
C LYS A 42 -18.76 2.33 5.47
N ILE A 43 -17.69 2.73 6.14
CA ILE A 43 -16.37 2.90 5.53
C ILE A 43 -15.36 2.08 6.31
N GLU A 44 -14.55 1.31 5.60
CA GLU A 44 -13.38 0.62 6.12
C GLU A 44 -12.14 1.13 5.37
N ILE A 45 -11.18 1.70 6.10
CA ILE A 45 -9.93 2.18 5.53
C ILE A 45 -8.93 1.02 5.48
N GLY A 46 -8.49 0.68 4.28
CA GLY A 46 -7.50 -0.37 4.03
C GLY A 46 -6.08 0.15 4.15
N ASP A 47 -5.80 1.28 3.49
CA ASP A 47 -4.46 1.86 3.41
C ASP A 47 -4.49 3.39 3.31
N THR A 48 -3.52 4.04 3.95
CA THR A 48 -3.29 5.50 3.87
C THR A 48 -1.81 5.75 3.62
N LEU A 49 -1.05 6.21 4.62
CA LEU A 49 0.39 6.42 4.51
C LEU A 49 1.11 5.08 4.43
N ARG A 50 1.88 4.90 3.36
CA ARG A 50 2.77 3.76 3.14
C ARG A 50 4.20 4.23 3.33
N SER A 51 4.97 3.57 4.20
CA SER A 51 6.40 3.85 4.32
C SER A 51 7.12 3.59 2.97
N PRO A 52 8.13 4.40 2.58
CA PRO A 52 8.95 4.13 1.40
C PRO A 52 9.51 2.70 1.34
N GLU A 53 9.89 2.13 2.47
CA GLU A 53 10.44 0.78 2.63
C GLU A 53 9.43 -0.29 2.19
N ARG A 54 8.17 -0.17 2.65
CA ARG A 54 7.08 -1.04 2.19
C ARG A 54 6.86 -0.91 0.68
N ALA A 55 6.84 0.31 0.13
CA ALA A 55 6.66 0.52 -1.31
C ALA A 55 7.80 -0.11 -2.13
N TYR A 56 9.04 0.03 -1.66
CA TYR A 56 10.22 -0.63 -2.21
C TYR A 56 10.09 -2.15 -2.23
N LEU A 57 9.76 -2.76 -1.09
CA LEU A 57 9.60 -4.22 -0.97
C LEU A 57 8.51 -4.74 -1.91
N MET A 58 7.34 -4.09 -1.93
CA MET A 58 6.23 -4.46 -2.81
C MET A 58 6.63 -4.36 -4.29
N HIS A 59 7.29 -3.26 -4.69
CA HIS A 59 7.71 -3.03 -6.07
C HIS A 59 8.71 -4.10 -6.52
N TYR A 60 9.81 -4.27 -5.79
CA TYR A 60 10.89 -5.15 -6.23
C TYR A 60 10.55 -6.63 -6.11
N ALA A 61 9.76 -7.04 -5.10
CA ALA A 61 9.21 -8.38 -5.07
C ALA A 61 8.38 -8.66 -6.34
N PHE A 62 7.55 -7.72 -6.79
CA PHE A 62 6.77 -7.87 -8.01
C PHE A 62 7.64 -7.97 -9.26
N ARG A 63 8.67 -7.12 -9.35
CA ARG A 63 9.59 -7.11 -10.49
C ARG A 63 10.36 -8.42 -10.59
N ILE A 64 10.85 -8.97 -9.48
CA ILE A 64 11.53 -10.28 -9.46
C ILE A 64 10.55 -11.38 -9.85
N ALA A 65 9.46 -11.50 -9.11
CA ALA A 65 8.50 -12.58 -9.21
C ALA A 65 7.81 -12.67 -10.59
N ARG A 66 7.40 -11.53 -11.13
CA ARG A 66 6.45 -11.47 -12.27
C ARG A 66 6.99 -10.78 -13.52
N LYS A 67 8.15 -10.14 -13.43
CA LYS A 67 8.78 -9.43 -14.57
C LYS A 67 10.17 -9.96 -14.90
N GLY A 68 10.66 -10.98 -14.19
CA GLY A 68 11.97 -11.59 -14.44
C GLY A 68 13.14 -10.64 -14.17
N MET A 69 12.98 -9.69 -13.24
CA MET A 69 14.10 -8.87 -12.78
C MET A 69 15.12 -9.76 -12.06
N ASP A 70 16.40 -9.54 -12.37
CA ASP A 70 17.51 -10.19 -11.66
C ASP A 70 17.59 -9.67 -10.22
N PRO A 71 17.44 -10.54 -9.19
CA PRO A 71 17.53 -10.15 -7.78
C PRO A 71 18.82 -9.40 -7.41
N ALA A 72 19.94 -9.71 -8.06
CA ALA A 72 21.23 -9.07 -7.78
C ALA A 72 21.30 -7.61 -8.27
N THR A 73 20.34 -7.18 -9.10
CA THR A 73 20.29 -5.82 -9.66
C THR A 73 19.34 -4.90 -8.91
N VAL A 74 18.65 -5.40 -7.88
CA VAL A 74 17.76 -4.57 -7.08
C VAL A 74 18.59 -3.49 -6.35
N PRO A 75 18.28 -2.19 -6.51
CA PRO A 75 18.98 -1.13 -5.82
C PRO A 75 18.89 -1.28 -4.30
N ALA A 76 19.99 -1.08 -3.58
CA ALA A 76 19.97 -1.06 -2.12
C ALA A 76 19.14 0.11 -1.59
N MET A 77 18.44 -0.10 -0.46
CA MET A 77 17.66 0.93 0.21
C MET A 77 18.12 1.08 1.66
N ALA A 78 18.45 2.30 2.08
CA ALA A 78 18.80 2.58 3.46
C ALA A 78 17.61 2.23 4.39
N GLY A 79 17.89 1.48 5.46
CA GLY A 79 16.86 0.99 6.40
C GLY A 79 16.22 -0.35 6.00
N VAL A 80 16.58 -0.92 4.84
CA VAL A 80 16.09 -2.23 4.38
C VAL A 80 17.30 -3.12 4.04
N ASP A 81 17.89 -3.76 5.06
CA ASP A 81 19.07 -4.63 4.92
C ASP A 81 18.71 -6.03 4.38
N ILE A 82 17.97 -6.08 3.27
CA ILE A 82 17.45 -7.30 2.64
C ILE A 82 18.45 -7.93 1.68
N GLU A 83 18.58 -9.25 1.73
CA GLU A 83 19.24 -10.05 0.71
C GLU A 83 18.20 -10.61 -0.26
N TRP A 84 18.18 -10.08 -1.48
CA TRP A 84 17.27 -10.55 -2.53
C TRP A 84 17.77 -11.81 -3.23
N THR A 85 19.09 -12.03 -3.26
CA THR A 85 19.71 -13.17 -3.93
C THR A 85 19.83 -14.35 -2.96
N HIS A 86 18.99 -15.36 -3.19
CA HIS A 86 19.07 -16.66 -2.53
C HIS A 86 20.12 -17.55 -3.21
N PRO A 87 20.57 -18.66 -2.57
CA PRO A 87 21.52 -19.59 -3.17
C PRO A 87 21.12 -20.06 -4.57
N GLU A 88 19.84 -20.34 -4.77
CA GLU A 88 19.29 -20.70 -6.07
C GLU A 88 18.40 -19.58 -6.64
N SER A 89 18.46 -19.39 -7.96
CA SER A 89 17.65 -18.37 -8.64
C SER A 89 16.15 -18.60 -8.45
N ALA A 90 15.71 -19.86 -8.39
CA ALA A 90 14.30 -20.20 -8.18
C ALA A 90 13.83 -19.78 -6.77
N GLU A 91 14.66 -19.98 -5.74
CA GLU A 91 14.33 -19.60 -4.36
C GLU A 91 14.12 -18.09 -4.21
N SER A 92 14.89 -17.28 -4.96
CA SER A 92 14.72 -15.82 -4.99
C SER A 92 13.35 -15.40 -5.54
N VAL A 93 12.88 -16.10 -6.58
CA VAL A 93 11.57 -15.88 -7.21
C VAL A 93 10.45 -16.36 -6.28
N ASP A 94 10.59 -17.54 -5.69
CA ASP A 94 9.59 -18.11 -4.77
C ASP A 94 9.42 -17.26 -3.52
N ALA A 95 10.53 -16.75 -2.95
CA ALA A 95 10.50 -15.84 -1.81
C ALA A 95 9.81 -14.51 -2.14
N ALA A 96 10.05 -13.97 -3.34
CA ALA A 96 9.39 -12.77 -3.83
C ALA A 96 7.88 -13.00 -4.04
N GLU A 97 7.46 -14.12 -4.65
CA GLU A 97 6.02 -14.46 -4.77
C GLU A 97 5.36 -14.64 -3.40
N ALA A 98 6.02 -15.30 -2.46
CA ALA A 98 5.50 -15.46 -1.09
C ALA A 98 5.31 -14.10 -0.38
N MET A 99 6.22 -13.15 -0.62
CA MET A 99 6.09 -11.78 -0.13
C MET A 99 4.89 -11.07 -0.77
N LEU A 100 4.69 -11.19 -2.09
CA LEU A 100 3.53 -10.61 -2.78
C LEU A 100 2.21 -11.20 -2.32
N ALA A 101 2.16 -12.51 -2.10
CA ALA A 101 0.98 -13.18 -1.57
C ALA A 101 0.63 -12.64 -0.17
N SER A 102 1.63 -12.41 0.67
CA SER A 102 1.47 -11.83 2.01
C SER A 102 1.05 -10.36 1.98
N TYR A 103 1.40 -9.62 0.92
CA TYR A 103 0.89 -8.28 0.65
C TYR A 103 -0.47 -8.25 -0.08
N GLU A 104 -1.01 -9.42 -0.48
CA GLU A 104 -2.21 -9.56 -1.30
C GLU A 104 -2.13 -8.82 -2.66
N ILE A 105 -0.94 -8.79 -3.27
CA ILE A 105 -0.68 -8.01 -4.49
C ILE A 105 -1.02 -8.76 -5.77
N VAL A 106 -1.95 -8.17 -6.54
CA VAL A 106 -2.38 -8.69 -7.84
C VAL A 106 -1.81 -7.86 -9.01
N HIS A 107 -1.72 -6.55 -8.85
CA HIS A 107 -1.22 -5.62 -9.88
C HIS A 107 0.15 -5.04 -9.51
N GLU A 108 0.89 -4.58 -10.52
CA GLU A 108 2.24 -4.03 -10.34
C GLU A 108 2.23 -2.82 -9.41
N PRO A 109 2.93 -2.88 -8.25
CA PRO A 109 3.02 -1.74 -7.34
C PRO A 109 3.92 -0.66 -7.93
N ALA A 110 3.45 0.58 -7.96
CA ALA A 110 4.28 1.73 -8.30
C ALA A 110 5.28 2.01 -7.17
N LEU A 111 6.56 2.18 -7.53
CA LEU A 111 7.60 2.61 -6.58
C LEU A 111 7.33 4.06 -6.14
N ASP A 112 7.11 4.96 -7.11
CA ASP A 112 6.71 6.34 -6.89
C ASP A 112 5.18 6.42 -6.72
N THR A 113 4.71 6.09 -5.52
CA THR A 113 3.28 6.01 -5.19
C THR A 113 2.81 7.20 -4.35
N ARG A 114 1.57 7.67 -4.56
CA ARG A 114 0.97 8.73 -3.73
C ARG A 114 0.75 8.31 -2.26
N HIS A 115 0.78 7.01 -1.95
CA HIS A 115 0.70 6.54 -0.57
C HIS A 115 1.94 6.92 0.25
N THR A 116 3.14 7.01 -0.35
CA THR A 116 4.35 7.43 0.38
C THR A 116 4.37 8.93 0.66
N GLU A 117 3.61 9.69 -0.12
CA GLU A 117 3.40 11.13 0.08
C GLU A 117 2.26 11.44 1.08
N GLY A 118 1.51 10.42 1.54
CA GLY A 118 0.29 10.63 2.33
C GLY A 118 -0.84 11.30 1.56
N LEU A 119 -0.85 11.15 0.23
CA LEU A 119 -1.81 11.78 -0.68
C LEU A 119 -2.75 10.76 -1.36
N ALA A 120 -2.82 9.53 -0.84
CA ALA A 120 -3.72 8.48 -1.29
C ALA A 120 -4.38 7.78 -0.10
N ILE A 121 -5.57 7.24 -0.35
CA ILE A 121 -6.34 6.44 0.61
C ILE A 121 -7.10 5.37 -0.17
N ASP A 122 -6.89 4.12 0.22
CA ASP A 122 -7.66 2.98 -0.28
C ASP A 122 -8.67 2.60 0.80
N MET A 123 -9.94 2.53 0.40
CA MET A 123 -11.04 2.24 1.32
C MET A 123 -12.12 1.43 0.63
N THR A 124 -12.83 0.64 1.42
CA THR A 124 -14.07 -0.01 1.01
C THR A 124 -15.24 0.77 1.58
N ILE A 125 -16.21 1.10 0.73
CA ILE A 125 -17.41 1.84 1.10
C ILE A 125 -18.61 0.95 0.81
N ALA A 126 -19.46 0.74 1.80
CA ALA A 126 -20.69 -0.04 1.68
C ALA A 126 -21.91 0.79 2.10
N TRP A 127 -23.00 0.67 1.36
CA TRP A 127 -24.28 1.33 1.66
C TRP A 127 -25.45 0.47 1.19
N LEU A 128 -26.66 0.81 1.62
CA LEU A 128 -27.89 0.18 1.18
C LEU A 128 -28.74 1.18 0.40
N GLY A 129 -29.35 0.72 -0.69
CA GLY A 129 -30.22 1.56 -1.52
C GLY A 129 -29.50 2.74 -2.17
N GLU A 130 -30.18 3.89 -2.22
CA GLU A 130 -29.64 5.12 -2.79
C GLU A 130 -28.84 5.90 -1.75
N LEU A 131 -27.58 6.21 -2.07
CA LEU A 131 -26.72 7.03 -1.23
C LEU A 131 -26.74 8.49 -1.72
N ARG A 132 -27.33 9.38 -0.92
CA ARG A 132 -27.37 10.83 -1.20
C ARG A 132 -26.38 11.55 -0.30
N ILE A 133 -25.27 12.00 -0.90
CA ILE A 133 -24.18 12.66 -0.18
C ILE A 133 -24.33 14.16 -0.38
N ALA A 134 -24.31 14.92 0.73
CA ALA A 134 -24.31 16.37 0.65
C ALA A 134 -23.03 16.90 -0.01
N ARG A 135 -23.19 17.91 -0.86
CA ARG A 135 -22.09 18.75 -1.35
C ARG A 135 -21.49 19.55 -0.20
N ALA A 136 -20.32 20.13 -0.45
CA ALA A 136 -19.60 20.95 0.53
C ALA A 136 -20.40 22.18 1.02
N ASP A 137 -21.37 22.65 0.24
CA ASP A 137 -22.27 23.76 0.59
C ASP A 137 -23.53 23.31 1.35
N GLY A 138 -23.68 22.01 1.63
CA GLY A 138 -24.83 21.43 2.33
C GLY A 138 -26.02 21.07 1.43
N SER A 139 -25.95 21.34 0.12
CA SER A 139 -26.98 20.87 -0.82
C SER A 139 -26.90 19.36 -1.06
N ILE A 140 -28.03 18.73 -1.35
CA ILE A 140 -28.13 17.33 -1.79
C ILE A 140 -28.26 17.31 -3.31
#